data_AF-R7NFU3-F1
#
_entry.id   AF-R7NFU3-F1
#
_cell.length_a   1.000
_cell.length_b   1.000
_cell.length_c   1.000
_cell.angle_alpha   90.00
_cell.angle_beta   90.00
_cell.angle_gamma   90.00
#
_symmetry.space_group_name_H-M   'P 1'
#
loop_
_entity.id
_entity.type
_entity.pdbx_description
1 polymer ?
#
loop_
_entity_poly.entity_id
_entity_poly.type
_entity_poly.pdbx_seq_one_letter_code
_entity_poly.pdbx_strand_id
1 'polypeptide(L)'
;MKYFLAIDKGQIFKNSLRFSRINLETIDNKLASNNNLQALCTFTTAFENEAQLKTFLQAKGLLELKDVGNGLIITYYREYNRYIKIPYAKNSKFLNFKNLEEIIYRIAKKPGFLQVIISHYSNYQNLFSEMYSFRGYLSNPYADYKFYDVVRRFVDKVCFREVNGKKKINYKGLYDLGMLISNLEEYEKAEKIKVEKKADLKSSFRERINEDDPEYFHLEELESRKNEELDGQMRLF
;
A
#
# COMPACT_ATOMS: atom_id res chain seq x y z
N MET A 1 -2.76 -20.84 15.02
CA MET A 1 -2.19 -20.79 13.66
C MET A 1 -0.69 -20.55 13.77
N LYS A 2 0.15 -21.27 13.01
CA LYS A 2 1.62 -21.11 13.06
C LYS A 2 2.12 -20.55 11.74
N TYR A 3 2.74 -19.38 11.80
CA TYR A 3 3.34 -18.71 10.65
C TYR A 3 4.84 -19.02 10.59
N PHE A 4 5.45 -18.91 9.43
CA PHE A 4 6.89 -19.03 9.27
C PHE A 4 7.39 -18.17 8.11
N LEU A 5 8.63 -17.75 8.24
CA LEU A 5 9.38 -17.14 7.14
C LEU A 5 9.73 -18.22 6.13
N ALA A 6 9.51 -17.94 4.86
CA ALA A 6 9.81 -18.86 3.78
C ALA A 6 10.41 -18.13 2.57
N ILE A 7 11.20 -18.88 1.81
CA ILE A 7 11.66 -18.53 0.48
C ILE A 7 10.55 -18.90 -0.51
N ASP A 8 10.18 -17.98 -1.40
CA ASP A 8 9.31 -18.24 -2.55
C ASP A 8 10.17 -18.48 -3.79
N LYS A 9 10.26 -19.73 -4.23
CA LYS A 9 11.01 -20.14 -5.44
C LYS A 9 10.30 -19.77 -6.74
N GLY A 10 9.11 -19.19 -6.66
CA GLY A 10 8.34 -18.74 -7.81
C GLY A 10 7.30 -19.75 -8.30
N GLN A 11 6.40 -19.27 -9.16
CA GLN A 11 5.22 -20.01 -9.60
C GLN A 11 5.51 -21.20 -10.53
N ILE A 12 6.74 -21.30 -11.05
CA ILE A 12 7.18 -22.41 -11.90
C ILE A 12 7.21 -23.73 -11.10
N PHE A 13 7.36 -23.64 -9.77
CA PHE A 13 7.38 -24.79 -8.88
C PHE A 13 5.98 -25.15 -8.39
N LYS A 14 5.69 -26.46 -8.27
CA LYS A 14 4.47 -26.97 -7.61
C LYS A 14 4.36 -26.39 -6.19
N ASN A 15 3.14 -26.11 -5.71
CA ASN A 15 2.92 -25.45 -4.40
C ASN A 15 3.61 -26.16 -3.22
N SER A 16 3.73 -27.49 -3.25
CA SER A 16 4.45 -28.25 -2.22
C SER A 16 5.97 -28.02 -2.19
N LEU A 17 6.56 -27.57 -3.30
CA LEU A 17 7.99 -27.32 -3.48
C LEU A 17 8.34 -25.84 -3.61
N ARG A 18 7.33 -24.99 -3.88
CA ARG A 18 7.47 -23.54 -4.08
C ARG A 18 8.05 -22.84 -2.85
N PHE A 19 7.68 -23.29 -1.66
CA PHE A 19 8.08 -22.64 -0.42
C PHE A 19 9.13 -23.47 0.34
N SER A 20 10.26 -22.83 0.67
CA SER A 20 11.26 -23.42 1.56
C SER A 20 11.24 -22.68 2.91
N ARG A 21 10.99 -23.39 4.01
CA ARG A 21 10.92 -22.80 5.35
C ARG A 21 12.32 -22.41 5.82
N ILE A 22 12.44 -21.20 6.38
CA ILE A 22 13.63 -20.75 7.10
C ILE A 22 13.45 -21.07 8.59
N ASN A 23 14.42 -21.77 9.21
CA ASN A 23 14.33 -22.10 10.62
C ASN A 23 14.82 -20.94 11.50
N LEU A 24 13.89 -20.20 12.09
CA LEU A 24 14.19 -19.08 12.99
C LEU A 24 14.29 -19.48 14.48
N GLU A 25 14.16 -20.78 14.80
CA GLU A 25 14.22 -21.30 16.19
C GLU A 25 15.52 -20.93 16.90
N THR A 26 16.63 -20.88 16.17
CA THR A 26 17.95 -20.52 16.71
C THR A 26 18.11 -19.03 17.03
N ILE A 27 17.20 -18.17 16.57
CA ILE A 27 17.22 -16.73 16.83
C ILE A 27 16.38 -16.40 18.07
N ASP A 28 15.12 -16.83 18.08
CA ASP A 28 14.19 -16.62 19.20
C ASP A 28 13.11 -17.72 19.18
N ASN A 29 12.96 -18.42 20.30
CA ASN A 29 11.94 -19.45 20.50
C ASN A 29 10.51 -18.95 20.24
N LYS A 30 10.24 -17.66 20.44
CA LYS A 30 8.93 -17.07 20.12
C LYS A 30 8.62 -17.08 18.63
N LEU A 31 9.63 -17.01 17.76
CA LEU A 31 9.47 -17.11 16.30
C LEU A 31 9.05 -18.52 15.85
N ALA A 32 9.21 -19.53 16.71
CA ALA A 32 8.83 -20.91 16.44
C ALA A 32 7.50 -21.33 17.06
N SER A 33 6.98 -20.50 17.99
CA SER A 33 5.79 -20.79 18.77
C SER A 33 4.49 -20.75 17.93
N ASN A 34 3.40 -21.27 18.51
CA ASN A 34 2.08 -21.10 17.91
C ASN A 34 1.58 -19.65 18.09
N ASN A 35 0.86 -19.13 17.08
CA ASN A 35 0.36 -17.74 17.06
C ASN A 35 1.48 -16.68 17.09
N ASN A 36 2.61 -16.99 16.46
CA ASN A 36 3.84 -16.20 16.41
C ASN A 36 3.83 -15.00 15.44
N LEU A 37 2.69 -14.62 14.85
CA LEU A 37 2.66 -13.53 13.85
C LEU A 37 3.22 -12.22 14.40
N GLN A 38 2.92 -11.91 15.66
CA GLN A 38 3.47 -10.73 16.33
C GLN A 38 5.00 -10.78 16.41
N ALA A 39 5.55 -11.91 16.85
CA ALA A 39 7.00 -12.07 16.96
C ALA A 39 7.67 -11.96 15.58
N LEU A 40 7.09 -12.57 14.54
CA LEU A 40 7.60 -12.49 13.18
C LEU A 40 7.60 -11.06 12.67
N CYS A 41 6.49 -10.33 12.82
CA CYS A 41 6.43 -8.95 12.37
C CYS A 41 7.40 -8.05 13.14
N THR A 42 7.48 -8.19 14.48
CA THR A 42 8.48 -7.45 15.28
C THR A 42 9.89 -7.73 14.79
N PHE A 43 10.23 -8.99 14.53
CA PHE A 43 11.52 -9.38 13.99
C PHE A 43 11.78 -8.76 12.61
N THR A 44 10.84 -8.87 11.66
CA THR A 44 11.08 -8.40 10.29
C THR A 44 11.08 -6.87 10.18
N THR A 45 10.35 -6.16 11.07
CA THR A 45 10.39 -4.70 11.13
C THR A 45 11.70 -4.13 11.66
N ALA A 46 12.63 -4.95 12.15
CA ALA A 46 13.98 -4.50 12.51
C ALA A 46 14.88 -4.25 11.29
N PHE A 47 14.45 -4.66 10.09
CA PHE A 47 15.22 -4.54 8.84
C PHE A 47 14.58 -3.51 7.92
N GLU A 48 15.39 -2.69 7.25
CA GLU A 48 14.89 -1.66 6.33
C GLU A 48 14.17 -2.24 5.11
N ASN A 49 14.66 -3.38 4.61
CA ASN A 49 14.17 -4.01 3.40
C ASN A 49 14.54 -5.50 3.35
N GLU A 50 14.08 -6.19 2.29
CA GLU A 50 14.34 -7.61 2.08
C GLU A 50 15.84 -7.93 1.97
N ALA A 51 16.63 -7.05 1.34
CA ALA A 51 18.06 -7.29 1.16
C ALA A 51 18.79 -7.35 2.51
N GLN A 52 18.52 -6.40 3.42
CA GLN A 52 19.10 -6.43 4.77
C GLN A 52 18.70 -7.68 5.56
N LEU A 53 17.42 -8.08 5.48
CA LEU A 53 16.95 -9.31 6.11
C LEU A 53 17.69 -10.53 5.54
N LYS A 54 17.86 -10.62 4.21
CA LYS A 54 18.61 -11.70 3.56
C LYS A 54 20.06 -11.75 4.02
N THR A 55 20.77 -10.62 4.03
CA THR A 55 22.16 -10.54 4.51
C THR A 55 22.28 -11.04 5.95
N PHE A 56 21.35 -10.65 6.83
CA PHE A 56 21.31 -11.14 8.20
C PHE A 56 21.10 -12.65 8.28
N LEU A 57 20.14 -13.19 7.52
CA LEU A 57 19.85 -14.63 7.51
C LEU A 57 21.03 -15.45 6.96
N GLN A 58 21.75 -14.94 5.95
CA GLN A 58 22.97 -15.57 5.44
C GLN A 58 24.08 -15.57 6.49
N ALA A 59 24.32 -14.43 7.15
CA ALA A 59 25.32 -14.32 8.21
C ALA A 59 25.04 -15.26 9.40
N LYS A 60 23.76 -15.61 9.62
CA LYS A 60 23.33 -16.61 10.61
C LYS A 60 23.33 -18.06 10.09
N GLY A 61 23.70 -18.30 8.84
CA GLY A 61 23.67 -19.63 8.23
C GLY A 61 22.26 -20.19 8.03
N LEU A 62 21.24 -19.33 8.00
CA LEU A 62 19.83 -19.71 7.87
C LEU A 62 19.30 -19.60 6.43
N LEU A 63 20.05 -18.92 5.56
CA LEU A 63 19.73 -18.75 4.15
C LEU A 63 20.94 -19.19 3.32
N GLU A 64 20.72 -20.15 2.42
CA GLU A 64 21.75 -20.62 1.50
C GLU A 64 22.01 -19.62 0.37
N LEU A 65 23.24 -19.58 -0.15
CA LEU A 65 23.64 -18.65 -1.23
C LEU A 65 22.76 -18.78 -2.48
N LYS A 66 22.37 -20.02 -2.84
CA LYS A 66 21.52 -20.31 -4.00
C LYS A 66 20.11 -19.71 -3.88
N ASP A 67 19.65 -19.43 -2.67
CA ASP A 67 18.29 -18.96 -2.39
C ASP A 67 18.19 -17.43 -2.23
N VAL A 68 19.31 -16.71 -2.32
CA VAL A 68 19.36 -15.24 -2.15
C VAL A 68 18.55 -14.50 -3.22
N GLY A 69 18.53 -15.03 -4.44
CA GLY A 69 17.76 -14.45 -5.55
C GLY A 69 16.25 -14.61 -5.41
N ASN A 70 15.78 -15.52 -4.55
CA ASN A 70 14.36 -15.83 -4.39
C ASN A 70 13.69 -14.85 -3.42
N GLY A 71 12.39 -14.56 -3.61
CA GLY A 71 11.65 -13.65 -2.74
C GLY A 71 11.45 -14.23 -1.34
N LEU A 72 11.29 -13.36 -0.32
CA LEU A 72 10.92 -13.79 1.03
C LEU A 72 9.45 -13.48 1.31
N ILE A 73 8.79 -14.43 1.98
CA ILE A 73 7.38 -14.31 2.36
C ILE A 73 7.12 -14.84 3.77
N ILE A 74 5.98 -14.47 4.35
CA ILE A 74 5.43 -15.18 5.53
C ILE A 74 4.27 -16.07 5.07
N THR A 75 4.27 -17.33 5.47
CA THR A 75 3.22 -18.31 5.14
C THR A 75 2.86 -19.18 6.35
N TYR A 76 1.83 -20.02 6.24
CA TYR A 76 1.41 -20.96 7.28
C TYR A 76 1.04 -22.33 6.70
N TYR A 77 1.31 -23.38 7.47
CA TYR A 77 1.48 -24.75 6.98
C TYR A 77 0.21 -25.40 6.41
N ARG A 78 -0.98 -24.89 6.76
CA ARG A 78 -2.26 -25.48 6.31
C ARG A 78 -2.69 -25.03 4.92
N GLU A 79 -2.09 -23.99 4.37
CA GLU A 79 -2.47 -23.45 3.06
C GLU A 79 -1.22 -22.97 2.33
N TYR A 80 -0.52 -23.88 1.62
CA TYR A 80 0.54 -23.53 0.65
C TYR A 80 0.06 -22.62 -0.51
N ASN A 81 -1.14 -22.02 -0.39
CA ASN A 81 -1.75 -21.10 -1.33
C ASN A 81 -1.94 -19.70 -0.73
N ARG A 82 -1.73 -19.50 0.58
CA ARG A 82 -1.90 -18.20 1.24
C ARG A 82 -0.60 -17.75 1.89
N TYR A 83 -0.02 -16.71 1.33
CA TYR A 83 1.14 -16.02 1.89
C TYR A 83 0.80 -14.55 2.11
N ILE A 84 1.54 -13.93 3.03
CA ILE A 84 1.43 -12.51 3.34
C ILE A 84 2.79 -11.85 3.14
N LYS A 85 2.77 -10.56 2.81
CA LYS A 85 3.98 -9.77 2.59
C LYS A 85 4.75 -9.58 3.89
N ILE A 86 6.07 -9.50 3.80
CA ILE A 86 6.89 -9.21 4.97
C ILE A 86 6.78 -7.71 5.29
N PRO A 87 6.41 -7.32 6.53
CA PRO A 87 6.53 -5.94 6.96
C PRO A 87 7.99 -5.65 7.33
N TYR A 88 8.53 -4.57 6.79
CA TYR A 88 9.87 -4.05 7.08
C TYR A 88 9.80 -2.80 7.96
N ALA A 89 10.94 -2.16 8.26
CA ALA A 89 11.04 -1.01 9.15
C ALA A 89 10.05 0.12 8.79
N LYS A 90 9.88 0.41 7.50
CA LYS A 90 8.88 1.39 7.01
C LYS A 90 7.43 1.08 7.43
N ASN A 91 7.12 -0.20 7.67
CA ASN A 91 5.78 -0.67 8.02
C ASN A 91 5.53 -0.66 9.53
N SER A 92 6.57 -0.50 10.36
CA SER A 92 6.49 -0.56 11.83
C SER A 92 5.41 0.36 12.41
N LYS A 93 5.30 1.58 11.87
CA LYS A 93 4.30 2.57 12.31
C LYS A 93 2.84 2.12 12.12
N PHE A 94 2.55 1.23 11.17
CA PHE A 94 1.19 0.73 10.93
C PHE A 94 0.85 -0.48 11.80
N LEU A 95 1.84 -1.07 12.47
CA LEU A 95 1.68 -2.21 13.39
C LEU A 95 1.58 -1.75 14.85
N ASN A 96 1.17 -0.50 15.07
CA ASN A 96 0.89 0.09 16.37
C ASN A 96 -0.50 0.75 16.33
N PHE A 97 -1.37 0.41 17.29
CA PHE A 97 -2.78 0.85 17.29
C PHE A 97 -2.94 2.37 17.32
N LYS A 98 -2.22 3.07 18.21
CA LYS A 98 -2.33 4.53 18.35
C LYS A 98 -1.88 5.23 17.06
N ASN A 99 -0.75 4.80 16.52
CA ASN A 99 -0.26 5.34 15.25
C ASN A 99 -1.23 5.06 14.11
N LEU A 100 -1.85 3.87 14.09
CA LEU A 100 -2.80 3.48 13.05
C LEU A 100 -4.07 4.32 13.10
N GLU A 101 -4.60 4.62 14.29
CA GLU A 101 -5.73 5.55 14.49
C GLU A 101 -5.42 6.93 13.93
N GLU A 102 -4.28 7.52 14.33
CA GLU A 102 -3.84 8.83 13.87
C GLU A 102 -3.60 8.86 12.35
N ILE A 103 -2.96 7.83 11.80
CA ILE A 103 -2.69 7.71 10.38
C ILE A 103 -4.01 7.65 9.60
N ILE A 104 -4.94 6.77 9.99
CA ILE A 104 -6.24 6.62 9.33
C ILE A 104 -7.02 7.94 9.40
N TYR A 105 -7.09 8.57 10.57
CA TYR A 105 -7.78 9.85 10.72
C TYR A 105 -7.18 10.94 9.82
N ARG A 106 -5.85 11.05 9.77
CA ARG A 106 -5.15 12.03 8.94
C ARG A 106 -5.40 11.82 7.45
N ILE A 107 -5.40 10.57 6.99
CA ILE A 107 -5.56 10.25 5.56
C ILE A 107 -7.02 10.04 5.14
N ALA A 108 -7.97 10.00 6.07
CA ALA A 108 -9.39 9.84 5.80
C ALA A 108 -9.96 10.93 4.88
N LYS A 109 -9.37 12.12 4.90
CA LYS A 109 -9.74 13.25 4.04
C LYS A 109 -9.28 13.09 2.59
N LYS A 110 -8.43 12.10 2.30
CA LYS A 110 -7.90 11.90 0.96
C LYS A 110 -8.98 11.29 0.05
N PRO A 111 -9.09 11.76 -1.21
CA PRO A 111 -10.03 11.20 -2.16
C PRO A 111 -9.86 9.68 -2.30
N GLY A 112 -10.96 8.94 -2.27
CA GLY A 112 -10.96 7.49 -2.49
C GLY A 112 -10.49 6.63 -1.30
N PHE A 113 -9.79 7.19 -0.31
CA PHE A 113 -9.27 6.40 0.82
C PHE A 113 -10.39 5.67 1.59
N LEU A 114 -11.41 6.40 2.04
CA LEU A 114 -12.52 5.80 2.78
C LEU A 114 -13.34 4.85 1.90
N GLN A 115 -13.42 5.09 0.59
CA GLN A 115 -14.11 4.18 -0.33
C GLN A 115 -13.42 2.81 -0.35
N VAL A 116 -12.09 2.76 -0.39
CA VAL A 116 -11.34 1.50 -0.31
C VAL A 116 -11.57 0.80 1.03
N ILE A 117 -11.54 1.53 2.14
CA ILE A 117 -11.81 0.96 3.47
C ILE A 117 -13.22 0.36 3.53
N ILE A 118 -14.23 1.10 3.04
CA ILE A 118 -15.62 0.64 2.99
C ILE A 118 -15.74 -0.61 2.13
N SER A 119 -15.14 -0.63 0.94
CA SER A 119 -15.18 -1.79 0.04
C SER A 119 -14.48 -3.01 0.63
N HIS A 120 -13.38 -2.82 1.35
CA HIS A 120 -12.63 -3.93 1.95
C HIS A 120 -13.37 -4.55 3.15
N TYR A 121 -14.05 -3.72 3.94
CA TYR A 121 -14.68 -4.14 5.20
C TYR A 121 -16.22 -4.21 5.15
N SER A 122 -16.85 -4.05 3.98
CA SER A 122 -18.32 -3.98 3.84
C SER A 122 -19.06 -5.21 4.38
N ASN A 123 -18.42 -6.39 4.32
CA ASN A 123 -19.03 -7.66 4.71
C ASN A 123 -18.81 -7.99 6.20
N TYR A 124 -18.09 -7.15 6.94
CA TYR A 124 -17.83 -7.34 8.36
C TYR A 124 -19.00 -6.79 9.17
N GLN A 125 -19.93 -7.67 9.57
CA GLN A 125 -21.15 -7.29 10.28
C GLN A 125 -20.88 -6.46 11.55
N ASN A 126 -19.80 -6.75 12.27
CA ASN A 126 -19.43 -6.02 13.48
C ASN A 126 -18.98 -4.57 13.23
N LEU A 127 -18.67 -4.21 11.97
CA LEU A 127 -18.20 -2.87 11.56
C LEU A 127 -19.29 -2.03 10.90
N PHE A 128 -20.55 -2.50 10.86
CA PHE A 128 -21.64 -1.82 10.14
C PHE A 128 -21.81 -0.35 10.53
N SER A 129 -21.79 -0.04 11.83
CA SER A 129 -21.92 1.33 12.33
C SER A 129 -20.79 2.24 11.84
N GLU A 130 -19.55 1.75 11.86
CA GLU A 130 -18.39 2.52 11.41
C GLU A 130 -18.41 2.72 9.89
N MET A 131 -18.81 1.70 9.12
CA MET A 131 -18.96 1.81 7.67
C MET A 131 -20.04 2.82 7.30
N TYR A 132 -21.16 2.85 8.02
CA TYR A 132 -22.22 3.85 7.85
C TYR A 132 -21.71 5.26 8.16
N SER A 133 -20.98 5.44 9.26
CA SER A 133 -20.37 6.72 9.61
C SER A 133 -19.33 7.18 8.57
N PHE A 134 -18.51 6.28 8.02
CA PHE A 134 -17.57 6.63 6.96
C PHE A 134 -18.27 7.09 5.68
N ARG A 135 -19.41 6.48 5.31
CA ARG A 135 -20.24 6.95 4.19
C ARG A 135 -20.84 8.33 4.47
N GLY A 136 -21.34 8.56 5.69
CA GLY A 136 -21.82 9.87 6.12
C GLY A 136 -20.74 10.95 6.02
N TYR A 137 -19.52 10.62 6.45
CA TYR A 137 -18.36 11.52 6.34
C TYR A 137 -18.01 11.86 4.88
N LEU A 138 -18.10 10.88 3.97
CA LEU A 138 -17.91 11.12 2.53
C LEU A 138 -18.95 12.09 1.95
N SER A 139 -20.20 12.02 2.41
CA SER A 139 -21.28 12.90 1.95
C SER A 139 -21.22 14.30 2.56
N ASN A 140 -20.73 14.44 3.79
CA ASN A 140 -20.59 15.74 4.47
C ASN A 140 -19.33 15.77 5.37
N PRO A 141 -18.15 16.11 4.80
CA PRO A 141 -16.88 16.10 5.54
C PRO A 141 -16.77 17.13 6.67
N TYR A 142 -17.65 18.15 6.68
CA TYR A 142 -17.65 19.24 7.65
C TYR A 142 -18.52 18.97 8.88
N ALA A 143 -19.30 17.88 8.88
CA ALA A 143 -20.30 17.61 9.90
C ALA A 143 -19.77 16.97 11.20
N ASP A 144 -18.51 16.55 11.28
CA ASP A 144 -18.15 15.51 12.26
C ASP A 144 -17.04 15.90 13.24
N TYR A 145 -17.44 16.39 14.42
CA TYR A 145 -16.60 16.61 15.59
C TYR A 145 -16.26 15.30 16.32
N LYS A 146 -16.80 14.14 15.90
CA LYS A 146 -16.57 12.81 16.48
C LYS A 146 -15.97 11.82 15.49
N PHE A 147 -15.50 12.27 14.34
CA PHE A 147 -14.95 11.37 13.32
C PHE A 147 -13.75 10.56 13.85
N TYR A 148 -12.91 11.17 14.69
CA TYR A 148 -11.81 10.47 15.36
C TYR A 148 -12.31 9.32 16.25
N ASP A 149 -13.44 9.50 16.95
CA ASP A 149 -14.04 8.43 17.76
C ASP A 149 -14.55 7.27 16.89
N VAL A 150 -15.07 7.57 15.70
CA VAL A 150 -15.47 6.54 14.72
C VAL A 150 -14.24 5.75 14.28
N VAL A 151 -13.14 6.43 13.94
CA VAL A 151 -11.86 5.80 13.56
C VAL A 151 -11.34 4.92 14.70
N ARG A 152 -11.33 5.42 15.93
CA ARG A 152 -10.90 4.65 17.11
C ARG A 152 -11.74 3.39 17.31
N ARG A 153 -13.07 3.49 17.22
CA ARG A 153 -13.96 2.31 17.32
C ARG A 153 -13.73 1.31 16.19
N PHE A 154 -13.50 1.81 14.97
CA PHE A 154 -13.19 0.96 13.81
C PHE A 154 -11.89 0.18 14.04
N VAL A 155 -10.81 0.86 14.40
CA VAL A 155 -9.52 0.21 14.70
C VAL A 155 -9.71 -0.79 15.84
N ASP A 156 -10.43 -0.41 16.90
CA ASP A 156 -10.67 -1.28 18.04
C ASP A 156 -11.35 -2.61 17.66
N LYS A 157 -12.43 -2.54 16.89
CA LYS A 157 -13.20 -3.71 16.46
C LYS A 157 -12.45 -4.62 15.48
N VAL A 158 -11.52 -4.08 14.69
CA VAL A 158 -10.66 -4.86 13.79
C VAL A 158 -9.52 -5.52 14.57
N CYS A 159 -8.90 -4.75 15.46
CA CYS A 159 -7.63 -5.09 16.10
C CYS A 159 -7.77 -5.81 17.44
N PHE A 160 -8.98 -5.89 18.01
CA PHE A 160 -9.24 -6.59 19.26
C PHE A 160 -10.39 -7.56 19.12
N ARG A 161 -10.36 -8.60 19.95
CA ARG A 161 -11.43 -9.59 20.09
C ARG A 161 -11.68 -9.84 21.56
N GLU A 162 -12.91 -10.16 21.90
CA GLU A 162 -13.27 -10.57 23.25
C GLU A 162 -13.11 -12.09 23.37
N VAL A 163 -12.36 -12.54 24.37
CA VAL A 163 -12.14 -13.97 24.66
C VAL A 163 -12.28 -14.16 26.16
N ASN A 164 -13.31 -14.89 26.58
CA ASN A 164 -13.63 -15.15 27.99
C ASN A 164 -13.77 -13.85 28.81
N GLY A 165 -14.52 -12.87 28.28
CA GLY A 165 -14.72 -11.56 28.92
C GLY A 165 -13.47 -10.67 28.99
N LYS A 166 -12.37 -11.09 28.35
CA LYS A 166 -11.12 -10.31 28.29
C LYS A 166 -10.86 -9.85 26.87
N LYS A 167 -10.57 -8.56 26.73
CA LYS A 167 -10.11 -7.96 25.49
C LYS A 167 -8.70 -8.47 25.16
N LYS A 168 -8.55 -9.13 24.02
CA LYS A 168 -7.28 -9.65 23.51
C LYS A 168 -6.96 -9.04 22.15
N ILE A 169 -5.68 -8.78 21.90
CA ILE A 169 -5.21 -8.29 20.62
C ILE A 169 -5.48 -9.36 19.53
N ASN A 170 -6.13 -8.94 18.46
CA ASN A 170 -6.23 -9.64 17.19
C ASN A 170 -5.11 -9.17 16.26
N TYR A 171 -3.93 -9.76 16.42
CA TYR A 171 -2.74 -9.32 15.67
C TYR A 171 -2.87 -9.56 14.14
N LYS A 172 -3.71 -10.52 13.71
CA LYS A 172 -4.00 -10.70 12.28
C LYS A 172 -4.79 -9.52 11.72
N GLY A 173 -5.81 -9.05 12.46
CA GLY A 173 -6.56 -7.85 12.09
C GLY A 173 -5.69 -6.61 12.04
N LEU A 174 -4.80 -6.44 13.02
CA LEU A 174 -3.80 -5.35 13.02
C LEU A 174 -2.89 -5.42 11.80
N TYR A 175 -2.34 -6.60 11.50
CA TYR A 175 -1.47 -6.78 10.34
C TYR A 175 -2.21 -6.48 9.03
N ASP A 176 -3.42 -7.03 8.85
CA ASP A 176 -4.20 -6.84 7.62
C ASP A 176 -4.55 -5.38 7.39
N LEU A 177 -5.04 -4.71 8.44
CA LEU A 177 -5.35 -3.27 8.37
C LEU A 177 -4.07 -2.47 8.15
N GLY A 178 -3.01 -2.71 8.91
CA GLY A 178 -1.75 -1.98 8.80
C GLY A 178 -1.13 -2.09 7.41
N MET A 179 -1.15 -3.29 6.81
CA MET A 179 -0.64 -3.50 5.45
C MET A 179 -1.55 -2.89 4.37
N LEU A 180 -2.87 -2.94 4.54
CA LEU A 180 -3.81 -2.24 3.66
C LEU A 180 -3.51 -0.74 3.64
N ILE A 181 -3.41 -0.12 4.82
CA ILE A 181 -3.09 1.31 4.96
C ILE A 181 -1.72 1.64 4.37
N SER A 182 -0.71 0.80 4.64
CA SER A 182 0.63 0.99 4.09
C SER A 182 0.64 0.97 2.56
N ASN A 183 -0.07 0.03 1.94
CA ASN A 183 -0.14 -0.08 0.47
C ASN A 183 -0.88 1.13 -0.14
N LEU A 184 -1.93 1.63 0.53
CA LEU A 184 -2.64 2.83 0.08
C LEU A 184 -1.75 4.08 0.16
N GLU A 185 -0.99 4.24 1.25
CA GLU A 185 -0.04 5.36 1.38
C GLU A 185 1.06 5.30 0.31
N GLU A 186 1.52 4.11 -0.07
CA GLU A 186 2.51 3.91 -1.14
C GLU A 186 1.95 4.17 -2.53
N TYR A 187 0.76 3.65 -2.84
CA TYR A 187 0.11 3.86 -4.14
C TYR A 187 -0.09 5.35 -4.43
N GLU A 188 -0.57 6.11 -3.45
CA GLU A 188 -0.74 7.55 -3.60
C GLU A 188 0.58 8.31 -3.80
N LYS A 189 1.65 7.93 -3.09
CA LYS A 189 2.97 8.52 -3.31
C LYS A 189 3.46 8.28 -4.74
N ALA A 190 3.26 7.06 -5.25
CA ALA A 190 3.63 6.71 -6.61
C ALA A 190 2.81 7.49 -7.65
N GLU A 191 1.50 7.65 -7.45
CA GLU A 191 0.64 8.43 -8.34
C GLU A 191 1.00 9.93 -8.34
N LYS A 192 1.27 10.52 -7.17
CA LYS A 192 1.74 11.92 -7.08
C LYS A 192 3.02 12.16 -7.88
N ILE A 193 4.01 11.28 -7.73
CA ILE A 193 5.28 11.36 -8.48
C ILE A 193 5.04 11.27 -10.00
N LYS A 194 4.09 10.45 -10.46
CA LYS A 194 3.76 10.36 -11.88
C LYS A 194 3.10 11.64 -12.41
N VAL A 195 2.22 12.25 -11.63
CA VAL A 195 1.54 13.50 -12.00
C VAL A 195 2.52 14.66 -12.03
N GLU A 196 3.40 14.77 -11.03
CA GLU A 196 4.48 15.77 -10.97
C GLU A 196 5.43 15.63 -12.17
N LYS A 197 5.92 14.42 -12.47
CA LYS A 197 6.75 14.17 -13.66
C LYS A 197 6.06 14.55 -14.98
N LYS A 198 4.74 14.33 -15.09
CA LYS A 198 3.96 14.74 -16.27
C LYS A 198 3.77 16.25 -16.36
N ALA A 199 3.70 16.95 -15.22
CA ALA A 199 3.61 18.40 -15.17
C ALA A 199 4.95 19.04 -15.57
N ASP A 200 6.07 18.51 -15.07
CA ASP A 200 7.43 18.97 -15.42
C ASP A 200 7.78 18.73 -16.90
N LEU A 201 7.27 17.64 -17.48
CA LEU A 201 7.38 17.38 -18.93
C LEU A 201 6.57 18.37 -19.77
N LYS A 202 5.45 18.89 -19.25
CA LYS A 202 4.62 19.89 -19.95
C LYS A 202 5.16 21.31 -19.81
N SER A 203 5.77 21.67 -18.67
CA SER A 203 6.42 22.98 -18.50
C SER A 203 7.67 23.07 -19.38
N SER A 204 8.52 22.05 -19.39
CA SER A 204 9.72 22.00 -20.24
C SER A 204 9.41 21.98 -21.74
N PHE A 205 8.28 21.43 -22.17
CA PHE A 205 7.82 21.52 -23.57
C PHE A 205 7.31 22.91 -23.95
N ARG A 206 6.66 23.63 -23.01
CA ARG A 206 6.18 25.01 -23.23
C ARG A 206 7.31 26.03 -23.25
N GLU A 207 8.34 25.84 -22.44
CA GLU A 207 9.53 26.71 -22.48
C GLU A 207 10.31 26.54 -23.79
N ARG A 208 10.39 25.33 -24.36
CA ARG A 208 11.06 25.10 -25.65
C ARG A 208 10.32 25.61 -26.89
N ILE A 209 9.02 25.84 -26.81
CA ILE A 209 8.23 26.34 -27.95
C ILE A 209 8.26 27.89 -28.01
N ASN A 210 8.66 28.55 -26.93
CA ASN A 210 8.61 30.02 -26.82
C ASN A 210 9.97 30.73 -26.96
N GLU A 211 11.08 29.99 -27.15
CA GLU A 211 12.40 30.59 -27.35
C GLU A 211 12.89 30.32 -28.79
N ASP A 212 12.73 31.36 -29.63
CA ASP A 212 13.55 31.67 -30.81
C ASP A 212 13.53 30.75 -32.05
N ASP A 213 12.36 30.34 -32.55
CA ASP A 213 12.26 29.78 -33.90
C ASP A 213 11.52 30.72 -34.90
N PRO A 214 12.25 31.45 -35.77
CA PRO A 214 11.65 32.33 -36.77
C PRO A 214 10.82 31.60 -37.84
N GLU A 215 10.87 30.26 -37.92
CA GLU A 215 10.01 29.48 -38.82
C GLU A 215 8.53 29.46 -38.39
N TYR A 216 8.23 29.66 -37.09
CA TYR A 216 6.83 29.59 -36.61
C TYR A 216 6.00 30.80 -37.05
N PHE A 217 6.62 31.98 -37.14
CA PHE A 217 5.95 33.20 -37.63
C PHE A 217 5.54 33.07 -39.11
N HIS A 218 6.31 32.33 -39.91
CA HIS A 218 5.99 32.12 -41.33
C HIS A 218 4.81 31.15 -41.55
N LEU A 219 4.56 30.22 -40.63
CA LEU A 219 3.42 29.29 -40.72
C LEU A 219 2.08 29.95 -40.40
N GLU A 220 2.02 30.80 -39.38
CA GLU A 220 0.79 31.57 -39.07
C GLU A 220 0.48 32.62 -40.16
N GLU A 221 1.50 33.23 -40.77
CA GLU A 221 1.31 34.16 -41.89
C GLU A 221 0.83 33.44 -43.17
N LEU A 222 1.26 32.20 -43.40
CA LEU A 222 0.78 31.36 -44.51
C LEU A 222 -0.66 30.87 -44.28
N GLU A 223 -1.04 30.51 -43.06
CA GLU A 223 -2.42 30.09 -42.75
C GLU A 223 -3.41 31.26 -42.80
N SER A 224 -3.01 32.46 -42.35
CA SER A 224 -3.85 33.66 -42.43
C SER A 224 -4.11 34.08 -43.89
N ARG A 225 -3.10 34.04 -44.76
CA ARG A 225 -3.27 34.33 -46.21
C ARG A 225 -4.17 33.31 -46.91
N LYS A 226 -4.07 32.03 -46.55
CA LYS A 226 -4.89 30.96 -47.13
C LYS A 226 -6.38 31.08 -46.74
N ASN A 227 -6.64 31.56 -45.53
CA ASN A 227 -8.02 31.82 -45.05
C ASN A 227 -8.64 33.05 -45.70
N GLU A 228 -7.87 34.10 -46.00
CA GLU A 228 -8.37 35.26 -46.76
C GLU A 228 -8.72 34.92 -48.22
N GLU A 229 -7.95 34.05 -48.88
CA GLU A 229 -8.27 33.57 -50.24
C GLU A 229 -9.56 32.73 -50.29
N LEU A 230 -9.79 31.88 -49.29
CA LEU A 230 -11.02 31.10 -49.14
C LEU A 230 -12.25 31.99 -48.91
N ASP A 231 -12.10 33.03 -48.09
CA ASP A 231 -13.19 33.96 -47.78
C ASP A 231 -13.51 34.90 -48.96
N GLY A 232 -12.52 35.23 -49.80
CA GLY A 232 -12.69 35.97 -51.05
C GLY A 232 -13.44 35.18 -52.14
N GLN A 233 -13.19 33.86 -52.24
CA GLN A 233 -13.89 32.99 -53.20
C GLN A 233 -15.35 32.73 -52.81
N MET A 234 -15.67 32.68 -51.51
CA MET A 234 -17.05 32.53 -51.04
C MET A 234 -17.95 33.75 -51.29
N ARG A 235 -17.38 34.93 -51.58
CA ARG A 235 -18.16 36.15 -51.88
C ARG A 235 -18.56 36.29 -53.36
N LEU A 236 -18.11 35.38 -54.22
CA LEU A 236 -18.40 35.38 -55.66
C LEU A 236 -19.38 34.29 -56.11
N PHE A 237 -20.03 33.60 -55.16
CA PHE A 237 -21.11 32.63 -55.40
C PHE A 237 -22.43 33.08 -54.75
#